data_AF-A0A2T0UB54-F1
#
_entry.id   AF-A0A2T0UB54-F1
#
_cell.length_a   1.000
_cell.length_b   1.000
_cell.length_c   1.000
_cell.angle_alpha   90.00
_cell.angle_beta   90.00
_cell.angle_gamma   90.00
#
_symmetry.space_group_name_H-M   'P 1'
#
loop_
_entity.id
_entity.type
_entity.pdbx_description
1 polymer ?
#
loop_
_entity_poly.entity_id
_entity_poly.type
_entity_poly.pdbx_seq_one_letter_code
_entity_poly.pdbx_strand_id
1 'polypeptide(L)' 'MKYCLISWTATYPDGRSLSGNATMTSKEGLPSQDALIEIIKTKNPKFKDCEITLQDQLEFNSQEELDSYGRV' A
#
# COMPACT_ATOMS: atom_id res chain seq x y z
N MET A 1 6.62 -17.42 -1.65
CA MET A 1 5.65 -16.42 -1.18
C MET A 1 6.34 -15.07 -1.34
N LYS A 2 5.67 -14.07 -1.91
CA LYS A 2 6.23 -12.75 -2.16
C LYS A 2 5.74 -11.77 -1.11
N TYR A 3 6.59 -10.81 -0.76
CA TYR A 3 6.31 -9.76 0.21
C TYR A 3 6.28 -8.44 -0.54
N CYS A 4 5.22 -7.66 -0.37
CA CYS A 4 5.03 -6.43 -1.13
C CYS A 4 4.91 -5.25 -0.18
N LEU A 5 5.58 -4.15 -0.53
CA LEU A 5 5.41 -2.84 0.10
C LEU A 5 4.69 -1.93 -0.89
N ILE A 6 3.58 -1.37 -0.46
CA ILE A 6 2.79 -0.42 -1.24
C ILE A 6 2.82 0.93 -0.53
N SER A 7 3.43 1.92 -1.17
CA SER A 7 3.37 3.31 -0.73
C SER A 7 2.16 3.97 -1.39
N TRP A 8 1.38 4.70 -0.61
CA TRP A 8 0.17 5.35 -1.09
C TRP A 8 -0.02 6.72 -0.42
N THR A 9 -0.76 7.59 -1.09
CA THR A 9 -1.23 8.86 -0.54
C THR A 9 -2.75 8.92 -0.66
N ALA A 10 -3.41 9.18 0.47
CA ALA A 10 -4.83 9.44 0.55
C ALA A 10 -5.06 10.95 0.57
N THR A 11 -5.76 11.48 -0.42
CA THR A 11 -6.19 12.88 -0.48
C THR A 11 -7.65 12.99 -0.07
N TYR A 12 -7.88 13.72 1.01
CA TYR A 12 -9.20 13.98 1.58
C TYR A 12 -9.96 15.03 0.73
N PRO A 13 -11.30 15.04 0.77
CA PRO A 13 -12.10 16.05 0.06
C PRO A 13 -11.80 17.50 0.47
N ASP A 14 -11.26 17.71 1.67
CA ASP A 14 -10.85 19.02 2.17
C ASP A 14 -9.44 19.46 1.69
N GLY A 15 -8.83 18.66 0.80
CA GLY A 15 -7.51 18.93 0.21
C GLY A 15 -6.33 18.52 1.09
N ARG A 16 -6.56 17.98 2.30
CA ARG A 16 -5.47 17.40 3.09
C ARG A 16 -5.01 16.09 2.47
N SER A 17 -3.75 15.75 2.65
CA SER A 17 -3.20 14.47 2.19
C SER A 17 -2.51 13.74 3.34
N LEU A 18 -2.61 12.42 3.33
CA LEU A 18 -1.93 11.53 4.25
C LEU A 18 -1.23 10.42 3.45
N SER A 19 0.09 10.35 3.58
CA SER A 19 0.87 9.27 2.99
C SER A 19 1.05 8.12 3.98
N GLY A 20 1.13 6.90 3.46
CA GLY A 20 1.33 5.73 4.28
C GLY A 20 1.86 4.56 3.45
N ASN A 21 2.31 3.54 4.18
CA ASN A 21 2.88 2.34 3.59
C ASN A 21 2.05 1.15 4.09
N ALA A 22 1.74 0.22 3.20
CA ALA A 22 1.07 -1.02 3.52
C ALA A 22 1.94 -2.20 3.09
N THR A 23 2.11 -3.17 3.97
CA THR A 23 2.74 -4.44 3.64
C THR A 23 1.68 -5.50 3.38
N MET A 24 1.93 -6.34 2.38
CA MET A 24 1.10 -7.53 2.14
C MET A 24 1.95 -8.70 1.67
N THR A 25 1.43 -9.90 1.90
CA THR A 25 2.00 -11.14 1.39
C THR A 25 1.10 -11.70 0.31
N SER A 26 1.66 -12.00 -0.86
CA SER A 26 0.94 -12.63 -1.96
C SER A 26 1.65 -13.89 -2.41
N LYS A 27 0.87 -14.91 -2.79
CA LYS A 27 1.41 -16.10 -3.45
C LYS A 27 1.62 -15.88 -4.96
N GLU A 28 0.87 -14.96 -5.55
CA GLU A 28 0.77 -14.76 -7.00
C GLU A 28 1.40 -13.44 -7.49
N GLY A 29 1.97 -12.63 -6.57
CA GLY A 29 2.59 -11.32 -6.87
C GLY A 29 1.69 -10.14 -6.49
N LEU A 30 2.05 -8.93 -6.92
CA LEU A 30 1.28 -7.71 -6.66
C LEU A 30 -0.11 -7.75 -7.33
N PRO A 31 -1.20 -7.48 -6.59
CA PRO A 31 -2.52 -7.26 -7.17
C PRO A 31 -2.55 -6.08 -8.13
N SER A 32 -3.62 -5.95 -8.92
CA SER A 32 -3.84 -4.76 -9.74
C SER A 32 -3.94 -3.50 -8.87
N GLN A 33 -3.69 -2.34 -9.47
CA GLN A 33 -3.75 -1.05 -8.79
C GLN A 33 -5.13 -0.81 -8.14
N ASP A 34 -6.22 -1.12 -8.83
CA ASP A 34 -7.57 -0.98 -8.29
C ASP A 34 -7.81 -1.88 -7.07
N ALA A 35 -7.36 -3.13 -7.13
CA ALA A 35 -7.48 -4.06 -6.00
C ALA A 35 -6.67 -3.58 -4.78
N LEU A 36 -5.49 -3.00 -5.00
CA LEU A 36 -4.68 -2.40 -3.93
C LEU A 36 -5.40 -1.21 -3.29
N ILE A 37 -6.01 -0.34 -4.09
CA ILE A 37 -6.79 0.81 -3.61
C ILE A 37 -7.99 0.32 -2.76
N GLU A 38 -8.72 -0.68 -3.24
CA GLU A 38 -9.84 -1.27 -2.48
C GLU A 38 -9.37 -1.87 -1.15
N ILE A 39 -8.23 -2.56 -1.12
CA ILE A 39 -7.65 -3.12 0.11
C ILE A 39 -7.30 -2.00 1.10
N ILE A 40 -6.69 -0.91 0.62
CA ILE A 40 -6.33 0.25 1.46
C ILE A 40 -7.58 0.88 2.06
N LYS A 41 -8.62 1.12 1.24
CA LYS A 41 -9.91 1.68 1.69
C LYS A 41 -10.66 0.76 2.64
N THR A 42 -10.63 -0.55 2.39
CA THR A 42 -11.28 -1.56 3.24
C THR A 42 -10.62 -1.64 4.61
N LYS A 43 -9.28 -1.61 4.68
CA LYS A 43 -8.54 -1.61 5.94
C LYS A 43 -8.62 -0.28 6.70
N ASN A 44 -8.90 0.81 6.00
CA ASN A 44 -8.99 2.16 6.57
C ASN A 44 -10.31 2.81 6.16
N PRO A 45 -11.41 2.57 6.89
CA PRO A 45 -12.74 3.10 6.54
C PRO A 45 -12.76 4.63 6.40
N LYS A 46 -11.86 5.32 7.12
CA LYS A 46 -11.63 6.77 7.04
C LYS A 46 -11.21 7.28 5.65
N PHE A 47 -10.75 6.41 4.75
CA PHE A 47 -10.35 6.75 3.39
C PHE A 47 -11.42 6.41 2.34
N LYS A 48 -12.62 6.02 2.75
CA LYS A 48 -13.71 5.67 1.83
C LYS A 48 -13.95 6.79 0.81
N ASP A 49 -14.03 8.02 1.30
CA ASP A 49 -14.26 9.24 0.51
C ASP A 49 -12.96 9.94 0.07
N CYS A 50 -11.80 9.30 0.26
CA CYS A 50 -10.52 9.83 -0.19
C CYS A 50 -10.18 9.33 -1.59
N GLU A 51 -9.47 10.16 -2.35
CA GLU A 51 -8.72 9.73 -3.52
C GLU A 51 -7.45 9.02 -3.06
N ILE A 52 -7.18 7.81 -3.56
CA ILE A 52 -5.97 7.06 -3.22
C ILE A 52 -5.08 7.03 -4.46
N THR A 53 -3.89 7.57 -4.32
CA THR A 53 -2.84 7.47 -5.34
C THR A 53 -1.77 6.49 -4.86
N LEU A 54 -1.50 5.46 -5.66
CA LEU A 54 -0.37 4.56 -5.42
C LEU A 54 0.92 5.23 -5.91
N GLN A 55 1.95 5.24 -5.06
CA GLN A 55 3.25 5.85 -5.36
C GLN A 55 4.24 4.80 -5.80
N ASP A 56 4.57 3.87 -4.89
CA ASP A 56 5.55 2.81 -5.12
C ASP A 56 4.93 1.46 -4.82
N GLN A 57 5.33 0.46 -5.60
CA GLN A 57 4.97 -0.93 -5.41
C GLN A 57 6.24 -1.76 -5.52
N LEU A 58 6.79 -2.12 -4.37
CA LEU A 58 8.02 -2.92 -4.28
C LEU A 58 7.65 -4.36 -3.96
N GLU A 59 8.31 -5.30 -4.63
CA GLU A 59 8.19 -6.72 -4.36
C GLU A 59 9.53 -7.27 -3.85
N PHE A 60 9.45 -8.09 -2.82
CA PHE A 60 10.56 -8.74 -2.14
C PHE A 60 10.34 -10.25 -2.15
N ASN A 61 11.43 -11.01 -2.21
CA ASN A 61 11.38 -12.47 -2.23
C ASN A 61 11.27 -13.06 -0.82
N SER A 62 11.60 -12.27 0.20
CA SER A 62 11.63 -12.66 1.61
C SER A 62 11.16 -11.52 2.54
N GLN A 63 10.75 -11.90 3.76
CA GLN A 63 10.39 -10.94 4.81
C GLN A 63 11.62 -10.15 5.28
N GLU A 64 12.81 -10.77 5.33
CA GLU A 64 14.05 -10.11 5.76
C GLU A 64 14.45 -8.94 4.85
N GLU A 65 14.23 -9.05 3.53
CA GLU A 65 14.45 -7.95 2.59
C GLU A 65 13.49 -6.79 2.84
N LEU A 66 12.21 -7.08 3.09
CA LEU A 66 11.20 -6.09 3.45
C LEU A 66 11.55 -5.39 4.77
N ASP A 67 11.94 -6.16 5.79
CA ASP A 67 12.32 -5.65 7.12
C ASP A 67 13.59 -4.79 7.04
N SER A 68 14.53 -5.14 6.15
CA SER A 68 15.73 -4.35 5.91
C SER A 68 15.41 -3.01 5.24
N TYR A 69 14.44 -2.98 4.31
CA TYR A 69 13.99 -1.74 3.67
C TYR A 69 13.30 -0.79 4.66
N GLY A 70 12.48 -1.31 5.57
CA GLY A 70 11.76 -0.50 6.56
C GLY A 70 12.62 0.05 7.71
N ARG A 71 13.89 -0.33 7.79
CA ARG A 71 14.85 0.12 8.82
C ARG A 71 15.86 1.17 8.34
N VAL A 72 15.81 1.55 7.06
CA VAL A 72 16.58 2.68 6.49
C VAL A 72 15.78 3.96 6.65
#